data_AF-A0A0S8ANY3-F1
#
_entry.id   AF-A0A0S8ANY3-F1
#
_cell.length_a   1.000
_cell.length_b   1.000
_cell.length_c   1.000
_cell.angle_alpha   90.00
_cell.angle_beta   90.00
_cell.angle_gamma   90.00
#
_symmetry.space_group_name_H-M   'P 1'
#
loop_
_entity.id
_entity.type
_entity.pdbx_description
1 polymer ?
#
loop_
_entity_poly.entity_id
_entity_poly.type
_entity_poly.pdbx_seq_one_letter_code
_entity_poly.pdbx_strand_id
1 'polypeptide(L)'
;MQTSNKRESFSEIRTWEEESGLLAFLSSIHQRAKDFNNRLGFDIESVTAPLLEIDGNRGTPRNVGFVLERINPLMPEFRYCLYCLLKEKVLYGYIGILKNGKMRTVRHLQPIENFRKADAVLHRWFTQLVRASCEKIML
;
A
#
# COMPACT_ATOMS: atom_id res chain seq x y z
N MET A 1 -42.34 3.13 43.38
CA MET A 1 -40.89 3.18 43.10
C MET A 1 -40.63 2.47 41.79
N GLN A 2 -40.43 3.22 40.69
CA GLN A 2 -39.97 2.66 39.41
C GLN A 2 -38.59 3.26 39.14
N THR A 3 -37.56 2.45 39.23
CA THR A 3 -36.19 2.82 38.83
C THR A 3 -36.09 2.64 37.32
N SER A 4 -36.14 3.75 36.60
CA SER A 4 -35.80 3.84 35.19
C SER A 4 -34.34 3.44 35.01
N ASN A 5 -34.09 2.20 34.58
CA ASN A 5 -32.80 1.77 34.04
C ASN A 5 -32.56 2.49 32.70
N LYS A 6 -31.99 3.70 32.75
CA LYS A 6 -31.34 4.31 31.59
C LYS A 6 -30.12 3.43 31.27
N ARG A 7 -30.27 2.52 30.31
CA ARG A 7 -29.11 1.99 29.58
C ARG A 7 -28.47 3.17 28.88
N GLU A 8 -27.39 3.70 29.44
CA GLU A 8 -26.51 4.62 28.75
C GLU A 8 -25.99 3.89 27.51
N SER A 9 -26.59 4.23 26.38
CA SER A 9 -26.08 3.91 25.05
C SER A 9 -24.77 4.67 24.89
N PHE A 10 -23.66 4.06 25.29
CA PHE A 10 -22.34 4.48 24.83
C PHE A 10 -22.33 4.37 23.30
N SER A 11 -22.54 5.48 22.60
CA SER A 11 -22.24 5.52 21.18
C SER A 11 -20.73 5.35 21.06
N GLU A 12 -20.26 4.20 20.59
CA GLU A 12 -18.86 4.01 20.22
C GLU A 12 -18.49 5.10 19.21
N ILE A 13 -17.70 6.08 19.64
CA ILE A 13 -17.14 7.09 18.73
C ILE A 13 -16.11 6.36 17.88
N ARG A 14 -16.45 6.11 16.60
CA ARG A 14 -15.53 5.49 15.64
C ARG A 14 -14.64 6.56 15.01
N THR A 15 -13.38 6.20 14.81
CA THR A 15 -12.42 7.04 14.08
C THR A 15 -12.70 7.00 12.58
N TRP A 16 -12.24 8.02 11.85
CA TRP A 16 -12.41 8.05 10.39
C TRP A 16 -11.73 6.84 9.71
N GLU A 17 -10.60 6.39 10.25
CA GLU A 17 -9.83 5.24 9.78
C GLU A 17 -10.67 3.94 9.85
N GLU A 18 -11.45 3.78 10.92
CA GLU A 18 -12.36 2.64 11.12
C GLU A 18 -13.58 2.73 10.21
N GLU A 19 -14.17 3.92 10.07
CA GLU A 19 -15.36 4.12 9.23
C GLU A 19 -15.06 4.03 7.74
N SER A 20 -13.91 4.55 7.30
CA SER A 20 -13.53 4.62 5.89
C SER A 20 -13.21 3.26 5.28
N GLY A 21 -12.90 2.26 6.10
CA GLY A 21 -12.41 0.95 5.67
C GLY A 21 -10.91 0.94 5.35
N LEU A 22 -10.17 2.00 5.71
CA LEU A 22 -8.73 2.10 5.49
C LEU A 22 -7.97 0.95 6.16
N LEU A 23 -8.24 0.71 7.44
CA LEU A 23 -7.54 -0.34 8.21
C LEU A 23 -7.80 -1.72 7.61
N ALA A 24 -9.06 -2.04 7.32
CA ALA A 24 -9.44 -3.30 6.67
C ALA A 24 -8.75 -3.46 5.30
N PHE A 25 -8.66 -2.39 4.52
CA PHE A 25 -7.95 -2.38 3.26
C PHE A 25 -6.46 -2.67 3.45
N LEU A 26 -5.75 -1.93 4.31
CA LEU A 26 -4.33 -2.10 4.58
C LEU A 26 -4.00 -3.50 5.12
N SER A 27 -4.80 -4.02 6.05
CA SER A 27 -4.63 -5.37 6.60
C SER A 27 -4.83 -6.47 5.54
N SER A 28 -5.57 -6.20 4.48
CA SER A 28 -5.82 -7.17 3.40
C SER A 28 -4.73 -7.23 2.32
N ILE A 29 -3.81 -6.26 2.27
CA ILE A 29 -2.83 -6.11 1.18
C ILE A 29 -1.98 -7.36 0.99
N HIS A 30 -1.47 -7.94 2.07
CA HIS A 30 -0.62 -9.12 2.01
C HIS A 30 -1.35 -10.31 1.37
N GLN A 31 -2.59 -10.58 1.81
CA GLN A 31 -3.40 -11.66 1.24
C GLN A 31 -3.71 -11.41 -0.23
N ARG A 32 -4.03 -10.16 -0.61
CA ARG A 32 -4.31 -9.80 -2.01
C ARG A 32 -3.11 -9.96 -2.92
N ALA A 33 -1.90 -9.62 -2.45
CA ALA A 33 -0.66 -9.86 -3.18
C ALA A 33 -0.42 -11.37 -3.37
N LYS A 34 -0.65 -12.17 -2.32
CA LYS A 34 -0.56 -13.64 -2.40
C LYS A 34 -1.55 -14.22 -3.40
N ASP A 35 -2.79 -13.76 -3.40
CA ASP A 35 -3.81 -14.21 -4.36
C ASP A 35 -3.45 -13.84 -5.81
N PHE A 36 -2.86 -12.65 -6.01
CA PHE A 36 -2.34 -12.22 -7.31
C PHE A 36 -1.17 -13.10 -7.78
N ASN A 37 -0.22 -13.40 -6.90
CA ASN A 37 0.90 -14.31 -7.19
C ASN A 37 0.41 -15.73 -7.52
N ASN A 38 -0.53 -16.27 -6.74
CA ASN A 38 -1.07 -17.62 -6.98
C ASN A 38 -1.73 -17.75 -8.36
N ARG A 39 -2.29 -16.65 -8.89
CA ARG A 39 -2.95 -16.64 -10.19
C ARG A 39 -1.99 -16.43 -11.35
N LEU A 40 -0.92 -15.65 -11.16
CA LEU A 40 -0.11 -15.11 -12.26
C LEU A 40 1.41 -15.38 -12.15
N GLY A 41 1.91 -15.80 -10.98
CA GLY A 41 3.30 -16.19 -10.77
C GLY A 41 4.31 -15.02 -10.83
N PHE A 42 3.98 -13.86 -10.25
CA PHE A 42 4.79 -12.65 -10.36
C PHE A 42 5.64 -12.28 -9.13
N ASP A 43 5.69 -13.15 -8.10
CA ASP A 43 6.57 -13.04 -6.93
C ASP A 43 6.62 -11.65 -6.30
N ILE A 44 5.44 -11.11 -5.97
CA ILE A 44 5.28 -9.85 -5.24
C ILE A 44 5.26 -10.13 -3.73
N GLU A 45 6.16 -9.53 -2.98
CA GLU A 45 6.33 -9.76 -1.54
C GLU A 45 6.28 -8.46 -0.73
N SER A 46 5.91 -8.55 0.54
CA SER A 46 5.91 -7.39 1.44
C SER A 46 7.31 -7.07 1.92
N VAL A 47 7.71 -5.79 1.81
CA VAL A 47 8.99 -5.32 2.36
C VAL A 47 8.79 -4.95 3.83
N THR A 48 9.45 -5.69 4.71
CA THR A 48 9.42 -5.44 6.17
C THR A 48 10.60 -4.58 6.63
N ALA A 49 11.63 -4.44 5.81
CA ALA A 49 12.79 -3.63 6.13
C ALA A 49 12.42 -2.13 6.23
N PRO A 50 12.99 -1.40 7.21
CA PRO A 50 12.67 0.01 7.40
C PRO A 50 13.11 0.87 6.21
N LEU A 51 12.22 1.76 5.77
CA LEU A 51 12.54 2.79 4.79
C LEU A 51 13.20 3.98 5.47
N LEU A 52 14.36 4.39 4.94
CA LEU A 52 15.16 5.50 5.46
C LEU A 52 14.79 6.82 4.79
N GLU A 53 14.47 6.77 3.48
CA GLU A 53 14.32 7.96 2.65
C GLU A 53 13.52 7.63 1.40
N ILE A 54 12.67 8.57 0.96
CA ILE A 54 11.97 8.51 -0.32
C ILE A 54 12.24 9.83 -1.06
N ASP A 55 12.81 9.76 -2.26
CA ASP A 55 13.14 10.92 -3.11
C ASP A 55 13.91 12.04 -2.39
N GLY A 56 14.92 11.71 -1.59
CA GLY A 56 15.68 12.72 -0.83
C GLY A 56 15.07 13.09 0.52
N ASN A 57 13.83 12.65 0.81
CA ASN A 57 13.09 13.07 2.01
C ASN A 57 13.00 11.95 3.06
N ARG A 58 13.59 12.20 4.24
CA ARG A 58 13.58 11.29 5.39
C ARG A 58 12.30 11.32 6.23
N GLY A 59 11.44 12.31 6.04
CA GLY A 59 10.14 12.43 6.71
C GLY A 59 9.04 11.63 6.01
N THR A 60 9.08 11.54 4.67
CA THR A 60 8.08 10.85 3.85
C THR A 60 7.83 9.38 4.25
N PRO A 61 8.83 8.57 4.63
CA PRO A 61 8.61 7.19 5.10
C PRO A 61 7.55 7.04 6.20
N ARG A 62 7.32 8.07 7.02
CA ARG A 62 6.33 8.03 8.12
C ARG A 62 4.88 7.92 7.63
N ASN A 63 4.63 8.29 6.37
CA ASN A 63 3.30 8.29 5.76
C ASN A 63 3.07 7.06 4.88
N VAL A 64 4.01 6.11 4.87
CA VAL A 64 3.90 4.92 4.01
C VAL A 64 2.83 3.99 4.56
N GLY A 65 1.85 3.65 3.72
CA GLY A 65 0.81 2.68 4.08
C GLY A 65 1.31 1.24 3.95
N PHE A 66 1.96 0.92 2.83
CA PHE A 66 2.63 -0.36 2.61
C PHE A 66 3.71 -0.24 1.54
N VAL A 67 4.58 -1.24 1.50
CA VAL A 67 5.59 -1.44 0.46
C VAL A 67 5.55 -2.91 0.04
N LEU A 68 5.43 -3.13 -1.26
CA LEU A 68 5.55 -4.44 -1.89
C LEU A 68 6.68 -4.38 -2.91
N GLU A 69 7.53 -5.39 -2.92
CA GLU A 69 8.59 -5.56 -3.89
C GLU A 69 8.22 -6.67 -4.87
N ARG A 70 8.61 -6.50 -6.14
CA ARG A 70 8.59 -7.61 -7.08
C ARG A 70 9.98 -8.24 -7.13
N ILE A 71 10.08 -9.52 -6.81
CA ILE A 71 11.30 -10.30 -6.99
C ILE A 71 11.37 -10.73 -8.46
N ASN A 72 12.32 -10.17 -9.20
CA ASN A 72 12.58 -10.56 -10.59
C ASN A 72 13.91 -11.31 -10.68
N PRO A 73 13.90 -12.65 -10.84
CA PRO A 73 15.12 -13.45 -10.94
C PRO A 73 16.04 -13.04 -12.10
N LEU A 74 15.48 -12.41 -13.14
CA LEU A 74 16.24 -11.97 -14.31
C LEU A 74 16.95 -10.63 -14.10
N MET A 75 16.58 -9.87 -13.06
CA MET A 75 17.12 -8.54 -12.75
C MET A 75 17.23 -8.33 -11.24
N PRO A 76 18.00 -9.17 -10.53
CA PRO A 76 18.09 -9.14 -9.06
C PRO A 76 18.61 -7.81 -8.51
N GLU A 77 19.35 -7.05 -9.31
CA GLU A 77 19.89 -5.75 -8.94
C GLU A 77 18.84 -4.62 -8.95
N PHE A 78 17.70 -4.82 -9.63
CA PHE A 78 16.62 -3.83 -9.72
C PHE A 78 15.40 -4.24 -8.90
N ARG A 79 15.39 -3.77 -7.66
CA ARG A 79 14.32 -3.99 -6.69
C ARG A 79 13.14 -3.03 -6.93
N TYR A 80 12.33 -3.33 -7.94
CA TYR A 80 11.11 -2.57 -8.21
C TYR A 80 10.10 -2.78 -7.09
N CYS A 81 9.49 -1.69 -6.63
CA CYS A 81 8.51 -1.72 -5.56
C CYS A 81 7.27 -0.90 -5.90
N LEU A 82 6.12 -1.39 -5.42
CA LEU A 82 4.89 -0.65 -5.27
C LEU A 82 4.82 -0.16 -3.83
N TYR A 83 4.63 1.14 -3.64
CA TYR A 83 4.37 1.67 -2.31
C TYR A 83 3.25 2.70 -2.38
N CYS A 84 2.68 3.02 -1.23
CA CYS A 84 1.67 4.07 -1.14
C CYS A 84 1.97 5.05 0.00
N LEU A 85 1.57 6.29 -0.19
CA LEU A 85 1.61 7.33 0.84
C LEU A 85 0.19 7.73 1.21
N LEU A 86 -0.11 7.68 2.50
CA LEU A 86 -1.31 8.28 3.05
C LEU A 86 -1.07 9.79 3.20
N LYS A 87 -1.87 10.58 2.48
CA LYS A 87 -1.89 12.03 2.65
C LYS A 87 -3.33 12.45 2.81
N GLU A 88 -3.60 13.13 3.91
CA GLU A 88 -4.95 13.51 4.34
C GLU A 88 -5.82 12.26 4.50
N LYS A 89 -6.65 11.95 3.50
CA LYS A 89 -7.61 10.85 3.50
C LYS A 89 -7.52 9.99 2.24
N VAL A 90 -6.41 10.09 1.52
CA VAL A 90 -6.20 9.48 0.21
C VAL A 90 -4.90 8.67 0.21
N LEU A 91 -4.94 7.46 -0.36
CA LEU A 91 -3.74 6.67 -0.62
C LEU A 91 -3.25 6.93 -2.04
N TYR A 92 -2.09 7.59 -2.14
CA TYR A 92 -1.41 7.80 -3.40
C TYR A 92 -0.47 6.62 -3.67
N GLY A 93 -0.65 5.92 -4.78
CA GLY A 93 0.19 4.79 -5.18
C GLY A 93 1.34 5.23 -6.06
N TYR A 94 2.46 4.53 -5.95
CA TYR A 94 3.69 4.83 -6.66
C TYR A 94 4.44 3.55 -7.01
N ILE A 95 5.16 3.57 -8.14
CA ILE A 95 6.22 2.61 -8.42
C ILE A 95 7.55 3.30 -8.16
N GLY A 96 8.44 2.62 -7.45
CA GLY A 96 9.79 3.07 -7.19
C GLY A 96 10.82 1.96 -7.33
N ILE A 97 12.09 2.34 -7.17
CA ILE A 97 13.23 1.43 -7.08
C ILE A 97 13.81 1.55 -5.66
N LEU A 98 13.94 0.42 -4.97
CA LEU A 98 14.44 0.34 -3.59
C LEU A 98 15.92 -0.06 -3.57
N LYS A 99 16.77 0.73 -2.91
CA LYS A 99 18.19 0.41 -2.71
C LYS A 99 18.65 0.83 -1.33
N ASN A 100 19.05 -0.13 -0.50
CA ASN A 100 19.58 0.11 0.85
C ASN A 100 18.66 0.98 1.72
N GLY A 101 17.35 0.69 1.71
CA GLY A 101 16.34 1.45 2.45
C GLY A 101 16.00 2.83 1.84
N LYS A 102 16.64 3.22 0.75
CA LYS A 102 16.31 4.43 -0.02
C LYS A 102 15.46 4.09 -1.21
N MET A 103 14.38 4.83 -1.39
CA MET A 103 13.46 4.64 -2.49
C MET A 103 13.49 5.84 -3.43
N ARG A 104 13.49 5.57 -4.73
CA ARG A 104 13.33 6.61 -5.75
C ARG A 104 12.09 6.32 -6.58
N THR A 105 11.18 7.28 -6.67
CA THR A 105 9.95 7.19 -7.45
C THR A 105 10.27 7.20 -8.93
N VAL A 106 9.66 6.29 -9.68
CA VAL A 106 9.74 6.26 -11.15
C VAL A 106 8.39 6.52 -11.81
N ARG A 107 7.28 6.25 -11.12
CA ARG A 107 5.93 6.45 -11.68
C ARG A 107 4.90 6.71 -10.59
N HIS A 108 3.99 7.64 -10.87
CA HIS A 108 2.78 7.87 -10.08
C HIS A 108 1.64 6.99 -10.57
N LEU A 109 0.86 6.44 -9.65
CA LEU A 109 -0.32 5.62 -9.96
C LEU A 109 -1.60 6.36 -9.57
N GLN A 110 -2.72 5.84 -10.07
CA GLN A 110 -4.05 6.34 -9.73
C GLN A 110 -4.28 6.25 -8.21
N PRO A 111 -4.75 7.31 -7.52
CA PRO A 111 -4.99 7.27 -6.09
C PRO A 111 -6.22 6.42 -5.72
N ILE A 112 -6.27 6.02 -4.44
CA ILE A 112 -7.43 5.37 -3.82
C ILE A 112 -8.04 6.33 -2.80
N GLU A 113 -9.26 6.79 -3.09
CA GLU A 113 -10.06 7.67 -2.22
C GLU A 113 -11.14 6.88 -1.45
N ASN A 114 -11.61 5.75 -2.00
CA ASN A 114 -12.62 4.90 -1.40
C ASN A 114 -12.07 3.49 -1.17
N PHE A 115 -11.68 3.21 0.08
CA PHE A 115 -11.03 1.95 0.46
C PHE A 115 -11.93 0.73 0.32
N ARG A 116 -13.26 0.91 0.40
CA ARG A 116 -14.25 -0.18 0.21
C ARG A 116 -14.40 -0.62 -1.24
N LYS A 117 -13.88 0.16 -2.20
CA LYS A 117 -13.94 -0.11 -3.65
C LYS A 117 -12.54 -0.09 -4.29
N ALA A 118 -11.50 -0.30 -3.49
CA ALA A 118 -10.11 -0.17 -3.90
C ALA A 118 -9.58 -1.33 -4.76
N ASP A 119 -10.29 -2.45 -4.81
CA ASP A 119 -9.85 -3.71 -5.40
C ASP A 119 -9.37 -3.57 -6.86
N ALA A 120 -10.16 -2.90 -7.69
CA ALA A 120 -9.81 -2.68 -9.09
C ALA A 120 -8.56 -1.81 -9.25
N VAL A 121 -8.41 -0.79 -8.39
CA VAL A 121 -7.25 0.11 -8.40
C VAL A 121 -6.00 -0.62 -7.93
N LEU A 122 -6.09 -1.40 -6.86
CA LEU A 122 -4.96 -2.19 -6.35
C LEU A 122 -4.52 -3.26 -7.35
N HIS A 123 -5.45 -3.96 -8.00
CA HIS A 123 -5.11 -4.90 -9.06
C HIS A 123 -4.36 -4.22 -10.22
N ARG A 124 -4.80 -3.00 -10.58
CA ARG A 124 -4.10 -2.18 -11.57
C ARG A 124 -2.71 -1.78 -11.09
N TRP A 125 -2.53 -1.46 -9.81
CA TRP A 125 -1.21 -1.18 -9.23
C TRP A 125 -0.27 -2.39 -9.33
N PHE A 126 -0.73 -3.60 -8.99
CA PHE A 126 0.07 -4.83 -9.16
C PHE A 126 0.48 -5.05 -10.61
N THR A 127 -0.46 -4.89 -11.54
CA THR A 127 -0.18 -5.02 -12.98
C THR A 127 0.85 -3.98 -13.45
N GLN A 128 0.79 -2.75 -12.91
CA GLN A 128 1.75 -1.69 -13.22
C GLN A 128 3.14 -1.96 -12.64
N LEU A 129 3.24 -2.54 -11.44
CA LEU A 129 4.51 -2.99 -10.86
C LEU A 129 5.15 -4.06 -11.74
N VAL A 130 4.36 -5.06 -12.14
CA VAL A 130 4.81 -6.13 -13.04
C VAL A 130 5.31 -5.53 -14.36
N ARG A 131 4.53 -4.63 -14.95
CA ARG A 131 4.90 -3.96 -16.20
C ARG A 131 6.20 -3.15 -16.05
N ALA A 132 6.34 -2.37 -15.00
CA ALA A 132 7.50 -1.52 -14.78
C ALA A 132 8.81 -2.32 -14.68
N SER A 133 8.78 -3.46 -13.99
CA SER A 133 9.97 -4.31 -13.87
C SER A 133 10.30 -5.06 -15.17
N CYS A 134 9.32 -5.31 -16.03
CA CYS A 134 9.55 -5.91 -17.36
C CYS A 134 10.06 -4.89 -18.37
N GLU A 135 9.49 -3.68 -18.37
CA GLU A 135 9.88 -2.57 -19.25
C GLU A 135 11.23 -1.94 -18.86
N LYS A 136 11.78 -2.30 -17.70
CA LYS A 136 13.04 -1.76 -17.17
C LYS A 136 13.02 -0.24 -17.08
N ILE A 137 11.91 0.32 -16.60
CA ILE A 137 11.74 1.77 -16.51
C ILE A 137 12.79 2.32 -15.55
N MET A 138 13.73 3.07 -16.12
CA MET A 138 14.73 3.83 -15.39
C MET A 138 14.40 5.32 -15.44
N LEU A 139 15.01 6.08 -14.53
CA LEU A 139 14.96 7.54 -14.50
C LEU A 139 15.88 8.17 -15.54
#